data_AF-A0A9D0C7S3-F1
#
_entry.id   AF-A0A9D0C7S3-F1
#
_cell.length_a   1.000
_cell.length_b   1.000
_cell.length_c   1.000
_cell.angle_alpha   90.00
_cell.angle_beta   90.00
_cell.angle_gamma   90.00
#
_symmetry.space_group_name_H-M   'P 1'
#
loop_
_entity.id
_entity.type
_entity.pdbx_description
1 polymer ?
#
loop_
_entity_poly.entity_id
_entity_poly.type
_entity_poly.pdbx_seq_one_letter_code
_entity_poly.pdbx_strand_id
1 'polypeptide(L)'
;AAAQAYGDMAAHVPGIPGSPDDAVWGFTLMKVVGRDIWIGIWAFVMAIISTTFWDRKSGTKPNPAEIWWRFPKFVLGFFVASIIMTLISSQYSLQEYNEVLKPLLVGPIKALRTWAFIFCFFSIGLTTRFRELASAGTKPFWAFTSGVVVNVILGFILSSIVFVEYWQNLSH
;
A
#
# COMPACT_ATOMS: atom_id res chain seq x y z
N ALA A 1 -2.23 -9.20 -6.66
CA ALA A 1 -1.68 -10.55 -6.50
C ALA A 1 -2.61 -11.39 -5.63
N ALA A 2 -2.40 -11.48 -4.31
CA ALA A 2 -3.28 -12.31 -3.45
C ALA A 2 -4.77 -11.92 -3.51
N ALA A 3 -5.12 -10.64 -3.32
CA ALA A 3 -6.52 -10.19 -3.38
C ALA A 3 -7.20 -10.48 -4.73
N GLN A 4 -6.43 -10.42 -5.82
CA GLN A 4 -6.93 -10.68 -7.17
C GLN A 4 -7.10 -12.19 -7.42
N ALA A 5 -6.11 -12.99 -7.01
CA ALA A 5 -6.18 -14.45 -7.11
C ALA A 5 -7.32 -15.04 -6.25
N TYR A 6 -7.51 -14.55 -5.03
CA TYR A 6 -8.62 -14.99 -4.17
C TYR A 6 -9.97 -14.45 -4.63
N GLY A 7 -10.02 -13.24 -5.19
CA GLY A 7 -11.21 -12.69 -5.85
C GLY A 7 -11.66 -13.55 -7.03
N ASP A 8 -10.73 -13.89 -7.93
CA ASP A 8 -11.01 -14.73 -9.10
C ASP A 8 -11.48 -16.15 -8.70
N MET A 9 -10.93 -16.71 -7.62
CA MET A 9 -11.39 -18.00 -7.08
C MET A 9 -12.79 -17.91 -6.48
N ALA A 10 -13.11 -16.81 -5.76
CA ALA A 10 -14.43 -16.60 -5.18
C ALA A 10 -15.51 -16.33 -6.23
N ALA A 11 -15.15 -15.75 -7.39
CA ALA A 11 -16.06 -15.51 -8.52
C ALA A 11 -16.75 -16.77 -9.06
N HIS A 12 -16.13 -17.94 -8.87
CA HIS A 12 -16.60 -19.22 -9.40
C HIS A 12 -17.47 -20.01 -8.40
N VAL A 13 -17.72 -19.47 -7.20
CA VAL A 13 -18.53 -20.12 -6.16
C VAL A 13 -19.94 -19.51 -6.13
N PRO A 14 -21.00 -20.29 -6.41
CA PRO A 14 -22.37 -19.76 -6.37
C PRO A 14 -22.77 -19.40 -4.93
N GLY A 15 -23.22 -18.16 -4.72
CA GLY A 15 -23.75 -17.67 -3.44
C GLY A 15 -22.89 -16.64 -2.70
N ILE A 16 -21.77 -16.18 -3.27
CA ILE A 16 -20.99 -15.07 -2.71
C ILE A 16 -21.42 -13.76 -3.39
N PRO A 17 -22.06 -12.81 -2.68
CA PRO A 17 -22.31 -11.48 -3.21
C PRO A 17 -21.01 -10.66 -3.30
N GLY A 18 -20.74 -10.05 -4.46
CA GLY A 18 -19.59 -9.17 -4.72
C GLY A 18 -18.72 -9.59 -5.91
N SER A 19 -18.09 -8.63 -6.59
CA SER A 19 -17.17 -8.90 -7.71
C SER A 19 -15.71 -9.02 -7.23
N PRO A 20 -14.83 -9.73 -7.97
CA PRO A 20 -13.38 -9.76 -7.70
C PRO A 20 -12.76 -8.37 -7.67
N ASP A 21 -13.30 -7.48 -8.50
CA ASP A 21 -12.88 -6.10 -8.57
C ASP A 21 -13.16 -5.37 -7.25
N ASP A 22 -14.32 -5.58 -6.62
CA ASP A 22 -14.67 -4.95 -5.33
C ASP A 22 -13.69 -5.34 -4.21
N ALA A 23 -13.26 -6.60 -4.19
CA ALA A 23 -12.23 -7.06 -3.26
C ALA A 23 -10.87 -6.39 -3.52
N VAL A 24 -10.51 -6.21 -4.79
CA VAL A 24 -9.28 -5.51 -5.19
C VAL A 24 -9.38 -4.01 -4.89
N TRP A 25 -10.53 -3.37 -5.10
CA TRP A 25 -10.79 -1.98 -4.78
C TRP A 25 -10.74 -1.75 -3.27
N GLY A 26 -11.45 -2.56 -2.49
CA GLY A 26 -11.43 -2.52 -1.03
C GLY A 26 -10.02 -2.71 -0.46
N PHE A 27 -9.28 -3.70 -0.97
CA PHE A 27 -7.88 -3.91 -0.59
C PHE A 27 -6.98 -2.72 -0.96
N THR A 28 -7.18 -2.14 -2.15
CA THR A 28 -6.39 -0.98 -2.60
C THR A 28 -6.70 0.26 -1.75
N LEU A 29 -7.96 0.50 -1.44
CA LEU A 29 -8.37 1.58 -0.53
C LEU A 29 -7.76 1.40 0.86
N MET A 30 -7.92 0.23 1.46
CA MET A 30 -7.40 -0.04 2.81
C MET A 30 -5.87 0.04 2.88
N LYS A 31 -5.18 -0.61 1.93
CA LYS A 31 -3.73 -0.76 1.98
C LYS A 31 -2.98 0.42 1.38
N VAL A 32 -3.33 0.84 0.17
CA VAL A 32 -2.59 1.88 -0.54
C VAL A 32 -3.01 3.25 -0.03
N VAL A 33 -4.32 3.51 0.02
CA VAL A 33 -4.84 4.82 0.48
C VAL A 33 -4.79 4.92 2.00
N GLY A 34 -5.21 3.88 2.71
CA GLY A 34 -5.32 3.90 4.18
C GLY A 34 -4.00 3.71 4.93
N ARG A 35 -3.06 2.92 4.42
CA ARG A 35 -1.79 2.70 5.13
C ARG A 35 -0.64 3.43 4.48
N ASP A 36 -0.44 3.24 3.17
CA ASP A 36 0.78 3.74 2.52
C ASP A 36 0.80 5.29 2.44
N ILE A 37 -0.34 5.95 2.20
CA ILE A 37 -0.43 7.43 2.27
C ILE A 37 -0.25 7.95 3.69
N TRP A 38 -0.88 7.30 4.68
CA TRP A 38 -0.75 7.72 6.09
C TRP A 38 0.68 7.59 6.61
N ILE A 39 1.43 6.56 6.20
CA ILE A 39 2.87 6.45 6.48
C ILE A 39 3.62 7.65 5.89
N GLY A 40 3.29 8.08 4.66
CA GLY A 40 3.87 9.27 4.04
C GLY A 40 3.62 10.55 4.84
N ILE A 41 2.37 10.74 5.31
CA ILE A 41 1.98 11.89 6.14
C ILE A 41 2.73 11.86 7.47
N TRP A 42 2.74 10.74 8.19
CA TRP A 42 3.44 10.61 9.46
C TRP A 42 4.95 10.79 9.30
N ALA A 43 5.54 10.32 8.21
CA ALA A 43 6.96 10.53 7.94
C ALA A 43 7.28 12.01 7.66
N PHE A 44 6.39 12.76 6.99
CA PHE A 44 6.52 14.21 6.84
C PHE A 44 6.43 14.94 8.18
N VAL A 45 5.44 14.58 9.02
CA VAL A 45 5.28 15.12 10.37
C VAL A 45 6.54 14.85 11.21
N MET A 46 7.05 13.62 11.20
CA MET A 46 8.26 13.23 11.93
C MET A 46 9.50 13.95 11.40
N ALA A 47 9.61 14.22 10.09
CA ALA A 47 10.70 15.02 9.53
C ALA A 47 10.65 16.47 10.04
N ILE A 48 9.47 17.09 10.12
CA ILE A 48 9.29 18.44 10.69
C ILE A 48 9.63 18.44 12.18
N ILE A 49 9.11 17.47 12.95
CA ILE A 49 9.38 17.36 14.39
C ILE A 49 10.88 17.14 14.64
N SER A 50 11.51 16.22 13.91
CA SER A 50 12.95 15.95 14.03
C SER A 50 13.78 17.21 13.79
N THR A 51 13.42 18.02 12.80
CA THR A 51 14.19 19.19 12.39
C THR A 51 13.87 20.43 13.22
N THR A 52 12.67 20.53 13.77
CA THR A 52 12.23 21.69 14.57
C THR A 52 12.49 21.49 16.07
N PHE A 53 12.40 20.26 16.56
CA PHE A 53 12.42 19.95 17.99
C PHE A 53 13.65 19.14 18.42
N TRP A 54 14.05 18.12 17.65
CA TRP A 54 15.12 17.20 18.06
C TRP A 54 16.53 17.72 17.73
N ASP A 55 16.72 18.39 16.60
CA ASP A 55 18.03 18.96 16.19
C ASP A 55 18.24 20.42 16.59
N ARG A 56 17.50 20.91 17.60
CA ARG A 56 17.81 22.19 18.24
C ARG A 56 19.08 22.06 19.08
N LYS A 57 20.25 22.01 18.43
CA LYS A 57 21.52 22.33 19.09
C LYS A 57 21.57 23.83 19.35
N SER A 58 21.76 24.17 20.62
CA SER A 58 21.86 25.54 21.14
C SER A 58 22.60 26.48 20.18
N GLY A 59 21.87 27.46 19.61
CA GLY A 59 22.44 28.62 18.92
C GLY A 59 22.67 28.55 17.40
N THR A 60 22.41 27.44 16.70
CA THR A 60 22.58 27.40 15.23
C THR A 60 21.23 27.28 14.51
N LYS A 61 21.01 28.08 13.47
CA LYS A 61 19.79 28.05 12.66
C LYS A 61 19.63 26.65 12.01
N PRO A 62 18.41 26.08 11.98
CA PRO A 62 18.18 24.80 11.31
C PRO A 62 18.59 24.91 9.84
N ASN A 63 19.46 24.03 9.37
CA ASN A 63 19.87 24.02 7.96
C ASN A 63 18.74 23.37 7.14
N PRO A 64 18.07 24.10 6.22
CA PRO A 64 17.01 23.54 5.37
C PRO A 64 17.47 22.33 4.56
N ALA A 65 18.78 22.24 4.28
CA ALA A 65 19.37 21.11 3.58
C ALA A 65 19.25 19.79 4.37
N GLU A 66 19.31 19.81 5.69
CA GLU A 66 19.23 18.60 6.53
C GLU A 66 17.81 18.02 6.56
N ILE A 67 16.80 18.91 6.51
CA ILE A 67 15.38 18.55 6.37
C ILE A 67 15.18 17.77 5.07
N TRP A 68 15.75 18.27 3.98
CA TRP A 68 15.64 17.65 2.66
C TRP A 68 16.31 16.26 2.57
N TRP A 69 17.39 16.04 3.33
CA TRP A 69 18.08 14.74 3.36
C TRP A 69 17.32 13.67 4.15
N ARG A 70 16.62 14.06 5.23
CA ARG A 70 15.82 13.14 6.05
C ARG A 70 14.42 12.91 5.47
N PHE A 71 13.93 13.84 4.67
CA PHE A 71 12.60 13.72 4.08
C PHE A 71 12.53 12.50 3.14
N PRO A 72 11.52 11.63 3.30
CA PRO A 72 11.30 10.50 2.39
C PRO A 72 10.93 10.98 0.99
N LYS A 73 11.94 11.05 0.11
CA LYS A 73 11.81 11.60 -1.26
C LYS A 73 10.78 10.85 -2.13
N PHE A 74 10.41 9.61 -1.78
CA PHE A 74 9.36 8.86 -2.49
C PHE A 74 7.98 9.55 -2.39
N VAL A 75 7.71 10.30 -1.31
CA VAL A 75 6.45 11.01 -1.11
C VAL A 75 6.27 12.12 -2.14
N LEU A 76 7.35 12.84 -2.46
CA LEU A 76 7.33 13.88 -3.50
C LEU A 76 7.05 13.28 -4.88
N GLY A 77 7.67 12.13 -5.19
CA GLY A 77 7.40 11.39 -6.42
C GLY A 77 5.94 10.96 -6.52
N PHE A 78 5.35 10.46 -5.44
CA PHE A 78 3.92 10.12 -5.38
C PHE A 78 3.03 11.35 -5.60
N PHE A 79 3.34 12.48 -4.95
CA PHE A 79 2.59 13.72 -5.10
C PHE A 79 2.61 14.25 -6.53
N VAL A 80 3.78 14.31 -7.15
CA VAL A 80 3.93 14.75 -8.56
C VAL A 80 3.21 13.79 -9.50
N ALA A 81 3.36 12.47 -9.32
CA ALA A 81 2.65 11.48 -10.12
C ALA A 81 1.13 11.59 -9.97
N SER A 82 0.64 11.89 -8.76
CA SER A 82 -0.79 12.12 -8.51
C SER A 82 -1.30 13.35 -9.26
N ILE A 83 -0.56 14.46 -9.25
CA ILE A 83 -0.95 15.67 -10.00
C ILE A 83 -1.00 15.36 -11.49
N ILE A 84 0.04 14.73 -12.04
CA ILE A 84 0.09 14.36 -13.46
C ILE A 84 -1.10 13.46 -13.81
N MET A 85 -1.38 12.45 -12.99
CA MET A 85 -2.50 11.53 -13.24
C MET A 85 -3.85 12.25 -13.14
N THR A 86 -4.02 13.18 -12.20
CA THR A 86 -5.24 13.99 -12.09
C THR A 86 -5.43 14.90 -13.31
N LEU A 87 -4.37 15.57 -13.78
CA LEU A 87 -4.43 16.43 -14.97
C LEU A 87 -4.70 15.63 -16.25
N ILE A 88 -4.13 14.44 -16.37
CA ILE A 88 -4.43 13.56 -17.50
C ILE A 88 -5.89 13.09 -17.40
N SER A 89 -6.33 12.62 -16.23
CA SER A 89 -7.67 12.07 -16.05
C SER A 89 -8.78 13.11 -16.20
N SER A 90 -8.52 14.39 -15.87
CA SER A 90 -9.52 15.46 -16.00
C SER A 90 -9.86 15.82 -17.45
N GLN A 91 -9.05 15.40 -18.41
CA GLN A 91 -9.24 15.70 -19.84
C GLN A 91 -10.04 14.64 -20.59
N TYR A 92 -10.41 13.53 -19.94
CA TYR A 92 -11.13 12.41 -20.57
C TYR A 92 -12.46 12.15 -19.89
N SER A 93 -13.45 11.75 -20.68
CA SER A 93 -14.71 11.21 -20.16
C SER A 93 -14.49 9.86 -19.47
N LEU A 94 -15.39 9.45 -18.56
CA LEU A 94 -15.29 8.18 -17.84
C LEU A 94 -15.25 6.96 -18.79
N GLN A 95 -15.92 7.03 -19.95
CA GLN A 95 -15.87 5.98 -20.96
C GLN A 95 -14.47 5.90 -21.63
N GLU A 96 -13.93 7.03 -22.12
CA GLU A 96 -12.60 7.06 -22.75
C GLU A 96 -11.47 6.75 -21.77
N TYR A 97 -11.63 7.11 -20.49
CA TYR A 97 -10.69 6.76 -19.44
C TYR A 97 -10.54 5.23 -19.31
N ASN A 98 -11.66 4.51 -19.36
CA ASN A 98 -11.67 3.06 -19.20
C ASN A 98 -11.19 2.31 -20.44
N GLU A 99 -11.48 2.82 -21.65
CA GLU A 99 -11.08 2.15 -22.90
C GLU A 99 -9.68 2.53 -23.39
N VAL A 100 -9.21 3.75 -23.13
CA VAL A 100 -7.95 4.26 -23.71
C VAL A 100 -6.87 4.39 -22.64
N LEU A 101 -7.14 5.14 -21.57
CA LEU A 101 -6.12 5.43 -20.55
C LEU A 101 -5.77 4.23 -19.68
N LYS A 102 -6.77 3.44 -19.26
CA LYS A 102 -6.53 2.24 -18.43
C LYS A 102 -5.61 1.24 -19.12
N PRO A 103 -5.87 0.78 -20.36
CA PRO A 103 -5.02 -0.21 -21.00
C PRO A 103 -3.68 0.35 -21.48
N LEU A 104 -3.62 1.59 -21.99
CA LEU A 104 -2.38 2.13 -22.58
C LEU A 104 -1.41 2.71 -21.56
N LEU A 105 -1.92 3.30 -20.47
CA LEU A 105 -1.09 4.00 -19.49
C LEU A 105 -1.05 3.25 -18.15
N VAL A 106 -2.22 2.95 -17.59
CA VAL A 106 -2.30 2.35 -16.24
C VAL A 106 -1.87 0.88 -16.24
N GLY A 107 -2.21 0.12 -17.28
CA GLY A 107 -1.87 -1.30 -17.43
C GLY A 107 -0.36 -1.56 -17.38
N PRO A 108 0.43 -0.95 -18.28
CA PRO A 108 1.89 -1.10 -18.28
C PRO A 108 2.54 -0.64 -16.97
N ILE A 109 2.08 0.46 -16.37
CA ILE A 109 2.59 0.94 -15.07
C ILE A 109 2.31 -0.10 -13.97
N LYS A 110 1.10 -0.69 -13.94
CA LYS A 110 0.76 -1.76 -12.99
C LYS A 110 1.62 -3.01 -13.20
N ALA A 111 1.90 -3.37 -14.46
CA ALA A 111 2.77 -4.49 -14.80
C ALA A 111 4.22 -4.24 -14.33
N LEU A 112 4.78 -3.07 -14.65
CA LEU A 112 6.13 -2.67 -14.21
C LEU A 112 6.25 -2.65 -12.68
N ARG A 113 5.24 -2.12 -11.99
CA ARG A 113 5.17 -2.19 -10.52
C ARG A 113 5.22 -3.63 -10.01
N THR A 114 4.50 -4.54 -10.66
CA THR A 114 4.48 -5.96 -10.27
C THR A 114 5.84 -6.61 -10.50
N TRP A 115 6.47 -6.38 -11.66
CA TRP A 115 7.83 -6.81 -11.95
C TRP A 115 8.86 -6.25 -10.96
N ALA A 116 8.79 -4.96 -10.64
CA ALA A 116 9.67 -4.33 -9.65
C ALA A 116 9.53 -4.97 -8.26
N PHE A 117 8.30 -5.28 -7.82
CA PHE A 117 8.09 -6.01 -6.56
C PHE A 117 8.64 -7.44 -6.62
N ILE A 118 8.42 -8.16 -7.72
CA ILE A 118 8.96 -9.51 -7.90
C ILE A 118 10.48 -9.49 -7.83
N PHE A 119 11.14 -8.59 -8.56
CA PHE A 119 12.59 -8.46 -8.52
C PHE A 119 13.10 -8.04 -7.14
N CYS A 120 12.41 -7.14 -6.45
CA CYS A 120 12.77 -6.77 -5.08
C CYS A 120 12.73 -7.96 -4.13
N PHE A 121 11.63 -8.72 -4.10
CA PHE A 121 11.53 -9.91 -3.25
C PHE A 121 12.49 -11.02 -3.67
N PHE A 122 12.74 -11.16 -4.96
CA PHE A 122 13.74 -12.08 -5.48
C PHE A 122 15.15 -11.70 -5.01
N SER A 123 15.55 -10.43 -5.14
CA SER A 123 16.84 -9.94 -4.63
C SER A 123 16.96 -10.07 -3.12
N ILE A 124 15.91 -9.80 -2.35
CA ILE A 124 15.89 -10.04 -0.89
C ILE A 124 16.09 -11.53 -0.62
N GLY A 125 15.38 -12.42 -1.32
CA GLY A 125 15.52 -13.86 -1.17
C GLY A 125 16.93 -14.37 -1.48
N LEU A 126 17.55 -13.87 -2.56
CA LEU A 126 18.91 -14.22 -2.95
C LEU A 126 19.99 -13.71 -1.98
N THR A 127 19.77 -12.54 -1.39
CA THR A 127 20.72 -11.93 -0.43
C THR A 127 20.51 -12.42 1.00
N THR A 128 19.38 -13.07 1.30
CA THR A 128 19.07 -13.57 2.64
C THR A 128 19.94 -14.77 3.00
N ARG A 129 20.72 -14.63 4.07
CA ARG A 129 21.49 -15.73 4.65
C ARG A 129 20.61 -16.56 5.57
N PHE A 130 20.00 -17.61 5.02
CA PHE A 130 19.11 -18.51 5.78
C PHE A 130 19.73 -19.09 7.05
N ARG A 131 21.05 -19.29 7.08
CA ARG A 131 21.77 -19.74 8.29
C ARG A 131 21.74 -18.72 9.42
N GLU A 132 21.91 -17.44 9.10
CA GLU A 132 21.82 -16.35 10.09
C GLU A 132 20.35 -16.16 10.52
N LEU A 133 19.40 -16.29 9.61
CA LEU A 133 17.98 -16.25 9.93
C LEU A 133 17.54 -17.41 10.84
N ALA A 134 18.04 -18.63 10.59
CA ALA A 134 17.76 -19.79 11.44
C ALA A 134 18.32 -19.63 12.86
N SER A 135 19.42 -18.88 13.01
CA SER A 135 20.00 -18.57 14.33
C SER A 135 19.17 -17.61 15.17
N ALA A 136 18.24 -16.85 14.56
CA ALA A 136 17.28 -16.00 15.27
C ALA A 136 16.21 -16.81 16.04
N GLY A 137 16.10 -18.11 15.77
CA GLY A 137 15.22 -19.04 16.47
C GLY A 137 13.74 -18.89 16.13
N THR A 138 12.90 -19.68 16.82
CA THR A 138 11.46 -19.79 16.53
C THR A 138 10.60 -18.74 17.25
N LYS A 139 11.14 -18.03 18.24
CA LYS A 139 10.38 -17.05 19.03
C LYS A 139 9.85 -15.87 18.19
N PRO A 140 10.64 -15.24 17.30
CA PRO A 140 10.13 -14.17 16.44
C PRO A 140 9.10 -14.67 15.43
N PHE A 141 9.30 -15.90 14.92
CA PHE A 141 8.36 -16.54 14.00
C PHE A 141 6.98 -16.73 14.64
N TRP A 142 6.93 -17.29 15.85
CA TRP A 142 5.68 -17.50 16.57
C TRP A 142 5.01 -16.19 17.00
N ALA A 143 5.78 -15.18 17.42
CA ALA A 143 5.25 -13.86 17.75
C ALA A 143 4.62 -13.16 16.54
N PHE A 144 5.25 -13.25 15.37
CA PHE A 144 4.69 -12.72 14.14
C PHE A 144 3.46 -13.50 13.69
N THR A 145 3.53 -14.84 13.75
CA THR A 145 2.44 -15.72 13.34
C THR A 145 1.20 -15.50 14.21
N SER A 146 1.36 -15.39 15.53
CA SER A 146 0.24 -15.11 16.44
C SER A 146 -0.37 -13.74 16.16
N GLY A 147 0.45 -12.70 15.92
CA GLY A 147 -0.04 -11.38 15.53
C GLY A 147 -0.82 -11.40 14.22
N VAL A 148 -0.34 -12.14 13.21
CA VAL A 148 -1.06 -12.31 11.94
C VAL A 148 -2.37 -13.05 12.14
N VAL A 149 -2.39 -14.15 12.90
CA VAL A 149 -3.62 -14.92 13.19
C VAL A 149 -4.66 -14.04 13.87
N VAL A 150 -4.27 -13.29 14.90
CA VAL A 150 -5.18 -12.37 15.61
C VAL A 150 -5.71 -11.30 14.66
N ASN A 151 -4.85 -10.69 13.84
CA ASN A 151 -5.27 -9.68 12.88
C ASN A 151 -6.20 -10.24 11.78
N VAL A 152 -5.96 -11.46 11.32
CA VAL A 152 -6.82 -12.12 10.33
C VAL A 152 -8.20 -12.42 10.93
N ILE A 153 -8.25 -12.95 12.16
CA ILE A 153 -9.51 -13.23 12.86
C ILE A 153 -10.29 -11.94 13.12
N LEU A 154 -9.64 -10.90 13.67
CA LEU A 154 -10.26 -9.61 13.90
C LEU A 154 -10.73 -8.95 12.60
N GLY A 155 -9.89 -8.99 11.56
CA GLY A 155 -10.25 -8.49 10.24
C GLY A 155 -11.44 -9.21 9.64
N PHE A 156 -11.51 -10.53 9.80
CA PHE A 156 -12.65 -11.34 9.36
C PHE A 156 -13.92 -10.99 10.13
N ILE A 157 -13.86 -10.89 11.46
CA ILE A 157 -15.00 -10.53 12.31
C ILE A 157 -15.51 -9.11 11.97
N LEU A 158 -14.60 -8.14 11.87
CA LEU A 158 -14.97 -6.76 11.51
C LEU A 158 -15.59 -6.72 10.11
N SER A 159 -15.01 -7.43 9.14
CA SER A 159 -15.54 -7.45 7.77
C SER A 159 -16.88 -8.16 7.67
N SER A 160 -17.10 -9.24 8.42
CA SER A 160 -18.29 -10.11 8.33
C SER A 160 -19.42 -9.75 9.29
N ILE A 161 -19.19 -8.87 10.27
CA ILE A 161 -20.22 -8.46 11.23
C ILE A 161 -20.42 -6.94 11.21
N VAL A 162 -19.34 -6.16 11.21
CA VAL A 162 -19.44 -4.69 11.34
C VAL A 162 -19.60 -4.01 9.98
N PHE A 163 -18.86 -4.45 8.97
CA PHE A 163 -18.85 -3.80 7.65
C PHE A 163 -19.77 -4.48 6.63
N VAL A 164 -20.57 -5.48 7.00
CA VAL A 164 -21.48 -6.17 6.06
C VAL A 164 -22.42 -5.21 5.35
N GLU A 165 -23.08 -4.31 6.09
CA GLU A 165 -23.98 -3.33 5.49
C GLU A 165 -23.24 -2.37 4.54
N TYR A 166 -21.99 -2.01 4.86
CA TYR A 166 -21.16 -1.17 3.98
C TYR A 166 -20.80 -1.90 2.68
N TRP A 167 -20.42 -3.18 2.76
CA TRP A 167 -20.08 -3.99 1.58
C TRP A 167 -21.30 -4.30 0.71
N GLN A 168 -22.47 -4.56 1.31
CA GLN A 168 -23.72 -4.80 0.58
C GLN A 168 -24.19 -3.55 -0.18
N ASN A 169 -24.03 -2.36 0.41
CA ASN A 169 -24.37 -1.10 -0.23
C ASN A 169 -23.38 -0.68 -1.35
N LEU A 170 -22.20 -1.32 -1.42
CA LEU A 170 -21.20 -1.09 -2.48
C LEU A 170 -21.53 -1.86 -3.78
N SER A 171 -22.35 -2.91 -3.70
CA SER A 171 -22.74 -3.73 -4.86
C SER A 171 -23.97 -3.22 -5.63
N HIS A 172 -24.50 -2.05 -5.26
CA HIS A 172 -25.64 -1.39 -5.90
C HIS A 172 -25.24 -0.15 -6.69
#